data_AF-A0A7Y2L7W8-F1
#
_entry.id   AF-A0A7Y2L7W8-F1
#
_cell.length_a   1.000
_cell.length_b   1.000
_cell.length_c   1.000
_cell.angle_alpha   90.00
_cell.angle_beta   90.00
_cell.angle_gamma   90.00
#
_symmetry.space_group_name_H-M   'P 1'
#
loop_
_entity.id
_entity.type
_entity.pdbx_description
1 polymer ?
#
loop_
_entity_poly.entity_id
_entity_poly.type
_entity_poly.pdbx_seq_one_letter_code
_entity_poly.pdbx_strand_id
1 'polypeptide(L)'
;MILDAASKILPVLLLFLVGLFFRKTNFISETTISELKKIIVNFSLSSLLFLSFSKTNFEVKYLSIILPMFLICVILLYIGKFLKTILKVKYDYFPLLFTGFEAGMLGYSLFSIAFGLENLFKFAIIDLGQVIFCLFCISGNTC
;
A
#
# COMPACT_ATOMS: atom_id res chain seq x y z
N MET A 1 -4.63 23.68 3.67
CA MET A 1 -5.05 22.26 3.75
C MET A 1 -5.14 21.58 2.38
N ILE A 2 -6.04 21.97 1.46
CA ILE A 2 -6.08 21.36 0.10
C ILE A 2 -4.86 21.74 -0.74
N LEU A 3 -4.39 22.99 -0.65
CA LEU A 3 -3.20 23.46 -1.36
C LEU A 3 -1.91 22.76 -0.88
N ASP A 4 -1.81 22.48 0.42
CA ASP A 4 -0.69 21.73 1.03
C ASP A 4 -0.69 20.25 0.67
N ALA A 5 -1.87 19.64 0.53
CA ALA A 5 -1.99 18.26 0.07
C ALA A 5 -1.63 18.16 -1.41
N ALA A 6 -2.12 19.09 -2.24
CA ALA A 6 -1.82 19.15 -3.66
C ALA A 6 -0.31 19.32 -3.92
N SER A 7 0.37 20.20 -3.16
CA SER A 7 1.81 20.42 -3.31
C SER A 7 2.66 19.20 -2.93
N LYS A 8 2.16 18.31 -2.06
CA LYS A 8 2.83 17.04 -1.71
C LYS A 8 2.59 15.90 -2.70
N ILE A 9 1.44 15.91 -3.39
CA ILE A 9 1.06 14.88 -4.37
C ILE A 9 1.61 15.19 -5.77
N LEU A 10 1.76 16.48 -6.09
CA LEU A 10 2.25 16.95 -7.40
C LEU A 10 3.62 16.35 -7.80
N PRO A 11 4.63 16.23 -6.92
CA PRO A 11 5.91 15.59 -7.26
C PRO A 11 5.75 14.14 -7.69
N VAL A 12 4.81 13.42 -7.10
CA VAL A 12 4.57 12.00 -7.40
C VAL A 12 3.94 11.87 -8.78
N LEU A 13 3.01 12.75 -9.10
CA LEU A 13 2.35 12.81 -10.41
C LEU A 13 3.38 13.16 -11.50
N LEU A 14 4.30 14.09 -11.22
CA LEU A 14 5.43 14.42 -12.10
C LEU A 14 6.36 13.22 -12.30
N LEU A 15 6.72 12.49 -11.24
CA LEU A 15 7.54 11.27 -11.38
C LEU A 15 6.85 10.21 -12.24
N PHE A 16 5.52 10.10 -12.14
CA PHE A 16 4.74 9.19 -13.00
C PHE A 16 4.85 9.58 -14.48
N LEU A 17 4.76 10.88 -14.79
CA LEU A 17 4.94 11.41 -16.15
C LEU A 17 6.36 11.17 -16.67
N VAL A 18 7.39 11.32 -15.83
CA VAL A 18 8.77 10.98 -16.18
C VAL A 18 8.91 9.48 -16.50
N GLY A 19 8.27 8.61 -15.72
CA GLY A 19 8.22 7.17 -16.00
C GLY A 19 7.56 6.86 -17.35
N LEU A 20 6.46 7.54 -17.69
CA LEU A 20 5.82 7.42 -19.02
C LEU A 20 6.73 7.91 -20.14
N PHE A 21 7.47 9.00 -19.92
CA PHE A 21 8.45 9.51 -20.87
C PHE A 21 9.57 8.49 -21.13
N PHE A 22 10.16 7.91 -20.08
CA PHE A 22 11.20 6.87 -20.20
C PHE A 22 10.69 5.60 -20.90
N ARG A 23 9.42 5.22 -20.67
CA ARG A 23 8.78 4.12 -21.40
C ARG A 23 8.65 4.43 -22.89
N LYS A 24 8.24 5.65 -23.25
CA LYS A 24 8.06 6.05 -24.66
C LYS A 24 9.39 6.13 -25.41
N THR A 25 10.44 6.59 -24.75
CA THR A 25 11.78 6.71 -25.35
C THR A 25 12.57 5.41 -25.34
N ASN A 26 12.06 4.35 -24.71
CA ASN A 26 12.80 3.10 -24.41
C ASN A 26 14.16 3.36 -23.77
N PHE A 27 14.25 4.43 -22.96
CA PHE A 27 15.51 4.84 -22.32
C PHE A 27 16.01 3.77 -21.33
N ILE A 28 15.09 3.04 -20.71
CA ILE A 28 15.36 1.91 -19.82
C ILE A 28 14.61 0.70 -20.38
N SER A 29 15.30 -0.43 -20.57
CA SER A 29 14.66 -1.67 -21.00
C SER A 29 13.67 -2.20 -19.96
N GLU A 30 12.60 -2.86 -20.40
CA GLU A 30 11.63 -3.48 -19.49
C GLU A 30 12.27 -4.52 -18.55
N THR A 31 13.30 -5.23 -19.04
CA THR A 31 14.10 -6.15 -18.24
C THR A 31 14.79 -5.45 -17.09
N THR A 32 15.41 -4.30 -17.33
CA THR A 32 16.08 -3.49 -16.30
C THR A 32 15.09 -2.96 -15.27
N ILE A 33 13.89 -2.55 -15.71
CA ILE A 33 12.82 -2.11 -14.80
C ILE A 33 12.40 -3.25 -13.88
N SER A 34 12.24 -4.47 -14.40
CA SER A 34 11.89 -5.65 -13.60
C SER A 34 12.97 -5.98 -12.56
N GLU A 35 14.24 -5.95 -12.94
CA GLU A 35 15.36 -6.19 -12.01
C GLU A 35 15.45 -5.10 -10.92
N LEU A 36 15.29 -3.83 -11.28
CA LEU A 36 15.23 -2.73 -10.32
C LEU A 36 14.06 -2.90 -9.35
N LYS A 37 12.87 -3.25 -9.86
CA LYS A 37 11.69 -3.52 -9.03
C LYS A 37 11.97 -4.65 -8.03
N LYS A 38 12.65 -5.70 -8.47
CA LYS A 38 13.02 -6.84 -7.62
C LYS A 38 13.93 -6.41 -6.46
N ILE A 39 14.91 -5.55 -6.71
CA ILE A 39 15.78 -5.00 -5.66
C ILE A 39 14.96 -4.14 -4.69
N ILE A 40 14.11 -3.24 -5.21
CA ILE A 40 13.30 -2.34 -4.38
C ILE A 40 12.35 -3.14 -3.48
N VAL A 41 11.61 -4.11 -4.03
CA VAL A 41 10.61 -4.88 -3.28
C VAL A 41 11.26 -5.83 -2.30
N ASN A 42 12.31 -6.56 -2.69
CA ASN A 42 12.88 -7.58 -1.82
C ASN A 42 13.86 -7.01 -0.80
N PHE A 43 14.63 -5.99 -1.15
CA PHE A 43 15.66 -5.45 -0.28
C PHE A 43 15.21 -4.16 0.41
N SER A 44 14.85 -3.13 -0.37
CA SER A 44 14.54 -1.81 0.19
C SER A 44 13.31 -1.83 1.07
N LEU A 45 12.22 -2.46 0.62
CA LEU A 45 10.97 -2.52 1.39
C LEU A 45 11.14 -3.34 2.67
N SER A 46 11.79 -4.50 2.57
CA SER A 46 12.09 -5.34 3.75
C SER A 46 12.97 -4.59 4.76
N SER A 47 13.96 -3.84 4.29
CA SER A 47 14.83 -3.02 5.13
C SER A 47 14.07 -1.86 5.79
N LEU A 48 13.20 -1.17 5.05
CA LEU A 48 12.36 -0.08 5.54
C LEU A 48 11.41 -0.53 6.66
N LEU A 49 10.77 -1.69 6.50
CA LEU A 49 9.93 -2.29 7.52
C LEU A 49 10.73 -2.62 8.78
N PHE A 50 11.89 -3.26 8.61
CA PHE A 50 12.78 -3.59 9.73
C PHE A 50 13.25 -2.33 10.47
N LEU A 51 13.67 -1.29 9.75
CA LEU A 51 14.08 -0.01 10.33
C LEU A 51 12.94 0.67 11.09
N SER A 52 11.73 0.63 10.53
CA SER A 52 10.54 1.21 11.15
C SER A 52 10.21 0.54 12.48
N PHE A 53 10.24 -0.79 12.50
CA PHE A 53 9.95 -1.58 13.71
C PHE A 53 11.09 -1.54 14.73
N SER A 54 12.35 -1.52 14.29
CA SER A 54 13.51 -1.48 15.20
C SER A 54 13.59 -0.19 16.02
N LYS A 55 13.09 0.92 15.49
CA LYS A 55 13.08 2.21 16.17
C LYS A 55 11.96 2.36 17.21
N THR A 56 11.10 1.35 17.37
CA THR A 56 9.89 1.52 18.18
C THR A 56 9.66 0.42 19.21
N ASN A 57 9.24 0.83 20.40
CA ASN A 57 8.75 -0.06 21.44
C ASN A 57 7.30 -0.44 21.12
N PHE A 58 7.04 -1.72 20.85
CA PHE A 58 5.67 -2.20 20.61
C PHE A 58 4.85 -2.14 21.90
N GLU A 59 3.89 -1.21 21.94
CA GLU A 59 2.93 -1.08 23.03
C GLU A 59 1.58 -1.70 22.66
N VAL A 60 0.87 -2.26 23.65
CA VAL A 60 -0.50 -2.79 23.48
C VAL A 60 -1.45 -1.71 22.95
N LYS A 61 -1.14 -0.43 23.18
CA LYS A 61 -1.89 0.71 22.64
C LYS A 61 -2.05 0.67 21.12
N TYR A 62 -1.11 0.07 20.39
CA TYR A 62 -1.17 -0.03 18.93
C TYR A 62 -2.27 -0.98 18.43
N LEU A 63 -2.77 -1.92 19.25
CA LEU A 63 -3.96 -2.72 18.89
C LEU A 63 -5.17 -1.83 18.59
N SER A 64 -5.27 -0.67 19.24
CA SER A 64 -6.36 0.28 19.00
C SER A 64 -6.33 0.89 17.60
N ILE A 65 -5.23 0.75 16.84
CA ILE A 65 -5.09 1.22 15.45
C ILE A 65 -5.20 0.05 14.47
N ILE A 66 -4.60 -1.09 14.81
CA ILE A 66 -4.61 -2.31 14.00
C ILE A 66 -6.04 -2.82 13.81
N LEU A 67 -6.83 -2.89 14.90
CA LEU A 67 -8.18 -3.45 14.86
C LEU A 67 -9.15 -2.64 13.99
N PRO A 68 -9.24 -1.30 14.10
CA PRO A 68 -10.03 -0.50 13.17
C PRO A 68 -9.63 -0.68 11.70
N MET A 69 -8.32 -0.74 11.40
CA MET A 69 -7.87 -0.93 10.02
C MET A 69 -8.31 -2.28 9.46
N PHE A 70 -8.20 -3.35 10.25
CA PHE A 70 -8.72 -4.66 9.88
C PHE A 70 -10.23 -4.61 9.60
N LEU A 71 -11.01 -3.96 10.47
CA LEU A 71 -12.46 -3.81 10.29
C LEU A 71 -12.82 -3.01 9.03
N ILE A 72 -12.05 -1.96 8.70
CA ILE A 72 -12.23 -1.18 7.46
C ILE A 72 -12.04 -2.08 6.24
N CYS A 73 -11.02 -2.95 6.23
CA CYS A 73 -10.81 -3.91 5.15
C CYS A 73 -11.98 -4.90 5.03
N VAL A 74 -12.50 -5.40 6.15
CA VAL A 74 -13.69 -6.26 6.16
C VAL A 74 -14.91 -5.54 5.56
N ILE A 75 -15.15 -4.29 5.97
CA ILE A 75 -16.25 -3.48 5.44
C ILE A 75 -16.09 -3.26 3.93
N LEU A 76 -14.89 -2.94 3.47
CA LEU A 76 -14.59 -2.76 2.04
C LEU A 76 -14.78 -4.04 1.24
N LEU A 77 -14.45 -5.20 1.80
CA LEU A 77 -14.73 -6.49 1.17
C LEU A 77 -16.24 -6.70 0.98
N TYR A 78 -17.05 -6.40 2.00
CA TYR A 78 -18.51 -6.50 1.88
C TYR A 78 -19.08 -5.49 0.89
N ILE A 79 -18.56 -4.26 0.87
CA ILE A 79 -18.91 -3.26 -0.14
C ILE A 79 -18.57 -3.79 -1.53
N GLY A 80 -17.38 -4.36 -1.72
CA GLY A 80 -16.97 -4.96 -2.99
C GLY A 80 -17.87 -6.11 -3.42
N LYS A 81 -18.33 -6.97 -2.49
CA LYS A 81 -19.30 -8.03 -2.75
C LYS A 81 -20.67 -7.47 -3.14
N PHE A 82 -21.14 -6.45 -2.43
CA PHE A 82 -22.40 -5.77 -2.75
C PHE A 82 -22.35 -5.11 -4.14
N LEU A 83 -21.25 -4.42 -4.45
CA LEU A 83 -21.02 -3.79 -5.74
C LEU A 83 -20.88 -4.81 -6.87
N LYS A 84 -20.25 -5.96 -6.61
CA LYS A 84 -20.20 -7.09 -7.57
C LYS A 84 -21.61 -7.52 -7.98
N THR A 85 -22.53 -7.65 -7.02
CA THR A 85 -23.92 -8.03 -7.27
C THR A 85 -24.66 -6.95 -8.06
N ILE A 86 -24.50 -5.68 -7.73
CA ILE A 86 -25.13 -4.56 -8.45
C ILE A 86 -24.61 -4.45 -9.89
N LEU A 87 -23.29 -4.50 -10.06
CA LEU A 87 -22.61 -4.31 -11.34
C LEU A 87 -22.56 -5.61 -12.17
N LYS A 88 -23.08 -6.73 -11.65
CA LYS A 88 -23.08 -8.06 -12.27
C LYS A 88 -21.71 -8.49 -12.78
N VAL A 89 -20.67 -8.19 -12.01
CA VAL A 89 -19.29 -8.53 -12.38
C VAL A 89 -19.07 -10.03 -12.21
N LYS A 90 -18.63 -10.71 -13.28
CA LYS A 90 -18.40 -12.16 -13.30
C LYS A 90 -17.20 -12.62 -12.48
N TYR A 91 -16.24 -11.73 -12.21
CA TYR A 91 -14.97 -12.09 -11.58
C TYR A 91 -15.07 -12.20 -10.06
N ASP A 92 -14.63 -13.33 -9.52
CA ASP A 92 -14.69 -13.59 -8.08
C ASP A 92 -13.67 -12.78 -7.27
N TYR A 93 -12.56 -12.37 -7.89
CA TYR A 93 -11.56 -11.50 -7.27
C TYR A 93 -11.98 -10.03 -7.20
N PHE A 94 -13.11 -9.63 -7.79
CA PHE A 94 -13.53 -8.22 -7.83
C PHE A 94 -13.66 -7.57 -6.44
N PRO A 95 -14.26 -8.22 -5.41
CA PRO A 95 -14.31 -7.65 -4.07
C PRO A 95 -12.93 -7.48 -3.42
N LEU A 96 -11.97 -8.34 -3.74
CA LEU A 96 -10.60 -8.28 -3.19
C LEU A 96 -9.84 -7.04 -3.68
N LEU A 97 -10.16 -6.53 -4.88
CA LEU A 97 -9.56 -5.32 -5.42
C LEU A 97 -9.82 -4.09 -4.52
N PHE A 98 -10.91 -4.07 -3.77
CA PHE A 98 -11.24 -2.99 -2.83
C PHE A 98 -10.38 -3.03 -1.55
N THR A 99 -9.68 -4.15 -1.32
CA THR A 99 -8.83 -4.37 -0.13
C THR A 99 -7.34 -4.49 -0.48
N GLY A 100 -7.00 -4.51 -1.77
CA GLY A 100 -5.64 -4.61 -2.29
C GLY A 100 -4.88 -3.28 -2.24
N PHE A 101 -4.68 -2.75 -1.04
CA PHE A 101 -3.94 -1.52 -0.84
C PHE A 101 -2.45 -1.69 -1.16
N GLU A 102 -1.92 -0.85 -2.04
CA GLU A 102 -0.49 -0.79 -2.36
C GLU A 102 0.29 0.04 -1.33
N ALA A 103 0.31 -0.43 -0.08
CA ALA A 103 1.06 0.21 0.99
C ALA A 103 2.57 0.12 0.73
N GLY A 104 3.05 -1.03 0.26
CA GLY A 104 4.46 -1.32 0.00
C GLY A 104 5.09 -0.40 -1.04
N MET A 105 4.64 -0.50 -2.30
CA MET A 105 5.32 0.15 -3.42
C MET A 105 5.05 1.65 -3.50
N LEU A 106 3.86 2.09 -3.08
CA LEU A 106 3.45 3.50 -3.17
C LEU A 106 3.20 4.14 -1.80
N GLY A 107 2.50 3.45 -0.90
CA GLY A 107 2.09 4.01 0.40
C GLY A 107 3.25 4.50 1.25
N TYR A 108 4.28 3.67 1.49
CA TYR A 108 5.44 4.04 2.30
C TYR A 108 6.23 5.19 1.71
N SER A 109 6.45 5.16 0.39
CA SER A 109 7.12 6.24 -0.35
C SER A 109 6.39 7.56 -0.17
N LEU A 110 5.07 7.58 -0.39
CA LEU A 110 4.22 8.76 -0.24
C LEU A 110 4.20 9.28 1.20
N PHE A 111 4.03 8.37 2.16
CA PHE A 111 3.98 8.75 3.57
C PHE A 111 5.31 9.36 4.04
N SER A 112 6.44 8.81 3.59
CA SER A 112 7.76 9.34 3.91
C SER A 112 7.98 10.77 3.40
N ILE A 113 7.50 11.07 2.19
CA ILE A 113 7.59 12.41 1.59
C ILE A 113 6.67 13.39 2.35
N ALA A 114 5.49 12.94 2.75
CA ALA A 114 4.49 13.80 3.36
C ALA A 114 4.73 14.08 4.85
N PHE A 115 5.24 13.09 5.61
CA PHE A 115 5.31 13.11 7.08
C PHE A 115 6.72 12.82 7.63
N GLY A 116 7.70 12.58 6.76
CA GLY A 116 9.08 12.28 7.15
C GLY A 116 9.30 10.82 7.55
N LEU A 117 10.57 10.41 7.55
CA LEU A 117 11.00 9.05 7.91
C LEU A 117 10.78 8.72 9.40
N GLU A 118 10.69 9.72 10.28
CA GLU A 118 10.50 9.51 11.72
C GLU A 118 9.10 9.00 12.07
N ASN A 119 8.09 9.37 11.27
CA ASN A 119 6.70 8.97 11.49
C ASN A 119 6.34 7.66 10.77
N LEU A 120 7.26 7.08 10.02
CA LEU A 120 7.03 5.97 9.10
C LEU A 120 6.54 4.70 9.82
N PHE A 121 6.96 4.52 11.07
CA PHE A 121 6.43 3.47 11.94
C PHE A 121 4.91 3.57 12.20
N LYS A 122 4.35 4.79 12.29
CA LYS A 122 2.90 4.97 12.46
C LYS A 122 2.13 4.40 11.26
N PHE A 123 2.65 4.61 10.06
CA PHE A 123 2.09 4.01 8.84
C PHE A 123 2.28 2.50 8.82
N ALA A 124 3.43 1.99 9.29
CA ALA A 124 3.65 0.55 9.40
C ALA A 124 2.70 -0.16 10.36
N ILE A 125 2.26 0.48 11.45
CA ILE A 125 1.22 -0.09 12.34
C ILE A 125 -0.13 -0.18 11.62
N ILE A 126 -0.48 0.84 10.83
CA ILE A 126 -1.73 0.83 10.04
C ILE A 126 -1.64 -0.29 9.00
N ASP A 127 -0.51 -0.38 8.28
CA ASP A 127 -0.26 -1.43 7.29
C ASP A 127 -0.35 -2.83 7.90
N LEU A 128 0.15 -3.03 9.12
CA LEU A 128 0.01 -4.31 9.83
C LEU A 128 -1.45 -4.76 9.96
N GLY A 129 -2.40 -3.84 10.22
CA GLY A 129 -3.83 -4.21 10.27
C GLY A 129 -4.37 -4.70 8.93
N GLN A 130 -3.90 -4.09 7.82
CA GLN A 130 -4.26 -4.51 6.46
C GLN A 130 -3.59 -5.85 6.08
N VAL A 131 -2.31 -6.03 6.42
CA VAL A 131 -1.56 -7.27 6.15
C VAL A 131 -2.17 -8.44 6.92
N ILE A 132 -2.54 -8.24 8.19
CA ILE A 132 -3.23 -9.26 8.99
C ILE A 132 -4.56 -9.65 8.35
N PHE A 133 -5.31 -8.68 7.82
CA PHE A 133 -6.52 -8.96 7.05
C PHE A 133 -6.24 -9.80 5.81
N CYS A 134 -5.25 -9.42 5.00
CA CYS A 134 -4.86 -10.18 3.81
C CYS A 134 -4.42 -11.60 4.15
N LEU A 135 -3.62 -11.80 5.19
CA LEU A 135 -3.21 -13.12 5.66
C LEU A 135 -4.41 -13.98 6.06
N PHE A 136 -5.37 -13.40 6.78
CA PHE A 136 -6.58 -14.12 7.20
C PHE A 136 -7.47 -14.48 6.01
N CYS A 137 -7.66 -13.56 5.07
CA CYS A 137 -8.48 -13.76 3.88
C CYS A 137 -7.87 -14.79 2.91
N ILE A 138 -6.54 -14.77 2.70
CA ILE A 138 -5.83 -15.73 1.84
C ILE A 138 -5.73 -17.12 2.50
N SER A 139 -5.44 -17.19 3.82
CA SER A 139 -5.24 -18.47 4.50
C SER A 139 -6.55 -19.17 4.89
N GLY A 140 -7.64 -18.41 5.08
CA GLY A 140 -8.91 -18.93 5.58
C GLY A 140 -9.79 -19.64 4.54
N ASN A 141 -9.43 -19.62 3.25
CA ASN A 141 -10.29 -20.10 2.14
C ASN A 141 -11.72 -19.49 2.15
N THR A 142 -11.92 -18.41 2.90
CA THR A 142 -13.17 -17.67 3.08
C THR A 142 -13.01 -16.26 2.51
N CYS A 143 -12.67 -16.21 1.23
CA CYS A 143 -12.69 -15.09 0.33
C CYS A 143 -12.69 -15.69 -1.09
#